data_AF-A0A2S5LVG7-F1
#
_entry.id   AF-A0A2S5LVG7-F1
#
_cell.length_a   1.000
_cell.length_b   1.000
_cell.length_c   1.000
_cell.angle_alpha   90.00
_cell.angle_beta   90.00
_cell.angle_gamma   90.00
#
_symmetry.space_group_name_H-M   'P 1'
#
loop_
_entity.id
_entity.type
_entity.pdbx_description
1 polymer ?
#
loop_
_entity_poly.entity_id
_entity_poly.type
_entity_poly.pdbx_seq_one_letter_code
_entity_poly.pdbx_strand_id
1 'polypeptide(L)'
;GLGLNLLNGDLSILAITHSGPENPNVKDPWLVGWPDGVIGGVPAACACNPNNAWRMFNNLTATWNVTENLSFTSDISYFRESGWYPVSVFGSTFDALNALPNGFGFNASLFPQHPRGANAYGIAQYATYKIDDSIKLGARVEFWRDAKNFFAAAYPGYFDSVNSEHGFPAPSVIVQPQGQGTSYLAITAGVTFSPKLTGLPYFSGLILRPEFRWEAAVNDAAPFFGPNGPKRTQGLFSMDVIAPFAIR
;
A
#
# COMPACT_ATOMS: atom_id res chain seq x y z
N GLY A 1 -11.95 -14.13 9.03
CA GLY A 1 -11.23 -14.81 7.92
C GLY A 1 -11.60 -16.27 7.90
N LEU A 2 -11.27 -16.99 6.83
CA LEU A 2 -11.40 -18.44 6.70
C LEU A 2 -10.10 -19.02 6.16
N GLY A 3 -9.76 -20.24 6.58
CA GLY A 3 -8.59 -20.96 6.13
C GLY A 3 -8.95 -22.38 5.73
N LEU A 4 -8.41 -22.84 4.60
CA LEU A 4 -8.57 -24.19 4.09
C LEU A 4 -7.19 -24.83 3.92
N ASN A 5 -7.12 -26.12 4.24
CA ASN A 5 -5.99 -26.98 3.93
C ASN A 5 -6.54 -28.17 3.12
N LEU A 6 -6.07 -28.30 1.89
CA LEU A 6 -6.59 -29.20 0.87
C LEU A 6 -5.41 -29.98 0.28
N LEU A 7 -5.73 -31.02 -0.51
CA LEU A 7 -4.72 -31.84 -1.19
C LEU A 7 -3.66 -32.38 -0.21
N ASN A 8 -4.08 -32.92 0.93
CA ASN A 8 -3.19 -33.49 1.96
C ASN A 8 -2.12 -32.53 2.52
N GLY A 9 -2.35 -31.22 2.49
CA GLY A 9 -1.36 -30.23 2.95
C GLY A 9 -0.72 -29.43 1.84
N ASP A 10 -0.84 -29.88 0.59
CA ASP A 10 -0.15 -29.26 -0.55
C ASP A 10 -0.81 -27.95 -0.96
N LEU A 11 -2.10 -27.75 -0.69
CA LEU A 11 -2.82 -26.52 -0.98
C LEU A 11 -3.34 -25.88 0.31
N SER A 12 -2.85 -24.67 0.61
CA SER A 12 -3.36 -23.82 1.68
C SER A 12 -4.02 -22.57 1.09
N ILE A 13 -5.23 -22.25 1.54
CA ILE A 13 -5.94 -21.03 1.15
C ILE A 13 -6.32 -20.28 2.42
N LEU A 14 -6.00 -18.99 2.47
CA LEU A 14 -6.35 -18.09 3.55
C LEU A 14 -7.06 -16.88 2.96
N ALA A 15 -8.31 -16.66 3.35
CA ALA A 15 -9.04 -15.44 3.00
C ALA A 15 -9.32 -14.62 4.25
N ILE A 16 -8.91 -13.36 4.22
CA ILE A 16 -9.07 -12.41 5.32
C ILE A 16 -9.83 -11.21 4.78
N THR A 17 -10.80 -10.76 5.57
CA THR A 17 -11.45 -9.47 5.38
C THR A 17 -11.18 -8.65 6.62
N HIS A 18 -10.72 -7.42 6.42
CA HIS A 18 -10.71 -6.37 7.43
C HIS A 18 -11.68 -5.31 6.96
N SER A 19 -12.65 -4.98 7.80
CA SER A 19 -13.74 -4.07 7.43
C SER A 19 -14.15 -3.26 8.64
N GLY A 20 -14.32 -1.95 8.46
CA GLY A 20 -14.77 -1.07 9.53
C GLY A 20 -14.95 0.37 9.07
N PRO A 21 -15.52 1.23 9.93
CA PRO A 21 -15.63 2.65 9.65
C PRO A 21 -14.23 3.28 9.56
N GLU A 22 -14.02 4.13 8.56
CA GLU A 22 -12.81 4.91 8.40
C GLU A 22 -12.85 6.14 9.33
N ASN A 23 -11.74 6.45 9.99
CA ASN A 23 -11.54 7.68 10.77
C ASN A 23 -12.58 7.96 11.88
N PRO A 24 -12.71 7.08 12.91
CA PRO A 24 -13.66 7.29 14.01
C PRO A 24 -13.34 8.52 14.88
N ASN A 25 -12.22 9.22 14.65
CA ASN A 25 -11.83 10.40 15.42
C ASN A 25 -10.99 11.36 14.57
N VAL A 26 -11.65 12.14 13.71
CA VAL A 26 -11.00 13.32 13.11
C VAL A 26 -10.94 14.39 14.20
N LYS A 27 -9.79 14.52 14.87
CA LYS A 27 -9.53 15.68 15.72
C LYS A 27 -9.18 16.86 14.83
N ASP A 28 -9.73 18.01 15.22
CA ASP A 28 -9.66 19.32 14.57
C ASP A 28 -8.51 19.49 13.54
N PRO A 29 -8.84 19.74 12.26
CA PRO A 29 -7.84 20.01 11.22
C PRO A 29 -6.95 21.23 11.48
N TRP A 30 -7.29 22.08 12.45
CA TRP A 30 -6.57 23.30 12.81
C TRP A 30 -5.57 23.13 13.96
N LEU A 31 -5.31 21.91 14.45
CA LEU A 31 -4.38 21.62 15.56
C LEU A 31 -4.72 22.31 16.89
N VAL A 32 -5.80 23.07 16.97
CA VAL A 32 -6.41 23.52 18.21
C VAL A 32 -7.21 22.35 18.74
N GLY A 33 -6.69 21.67 19.77
CA GLY A 33 -7.50 20.69 20.48
C GLY A 33 -8.84 21.33 20.79
N TRP A 34 -9.89 20.70 20.27
CA TRP A 34 -11.31 21.06 20.36
C TRP A 34 -11.86 21.96 19.25
N PRO A 35 -12.98 21.57 18.62
CA PRO A 35 -13.64 22.37 17.60
C PRO A 35 -14.05 23.73 18.16
N ASP A 36 -13.75 24.78 17.40
CA ASP A 36 -13.95 26.19 17.79
C ASP A 36 -13.27 26.57 19.12
N GLY A 37 -12.28 25.79 19.59
CA GLY A 37 -11.63 25.99 20.88
C GLY A 37 -12.50 25.63 22.10
N VAL A 38 -13.62 24.92 21.93
CA VAL A 38 -14.57 24.60 23.01
C VAL A 38 -14.38 23.18 23.53
N ILE A 39 -13.89 23.05 24.76
CA ILE A 39 -13.75 21.75 25.46
C ILE A 39 -15.09 21.01 25.46
N GLY A 40 -15.14 19.84 24.81
CA GLY A 40 -16.35 19.01 24.67
C GLY A 40 -17.24 19.30 23.45
N GLY A 41 -16.83 20.20 22.55
CA GLY A 41 -17.58 20.52 21.33
C GLY A 41 -17.61 19.38 20.30
N VAL A 42 -18.67 19.35 19.48
CA VAL A 42 -18.78 18.46 18.31
C VAL A 42 -17.85 18.98 17.21
N PRO A 43 -16.95 18.16 16.63
CA PRO A 43 -16.01 18.59 15.61
C PRO A 43 -16.67 19.43 14.52
N ALA A 44 -16.16 20.64 14.26
CA ALA A 44 -16.52 21.44 13.11
C ALA A 44 -16.12 20.65 11.86
N ALA A 45 -17.11 19.98 11.28
CA ALA A 45 -17.02 19.19 10.08
C ALA A 45 -16.04 18.02 10.13
N CYS A 46 -16.50 16.86 10.63
CA CYS A 46 -16.04 15.62 10.01
C CYS A 46 -16.35 15.73 8.49
N ALA A 47 -15.35 15.97 7.65
CA ALA A 47 -15.53 16.00 6.19
C ALA A 47 -16.01 14.64 5.62
N CYS A 48 -16.07 13.62 6.47
CA CYS A 48 -16.66 12.32 6.23
C CYS A 48 -17.69 11.99 7.32
N ASN A 49 -18.94 11.65 6.94
CA ASN A 49 -19.88 11.03 7.87
C ASN A 49 -19.39 9.60 8.17
N PRO A 50 -19.01 9.25 9.42
CA PRO A 50 -18.48 7.91 9.74
C PRO A 50 -19.46 6.78 9.42
N ASN A 51 -20.77 7.05 9.43
CA ASN A 51 -21.79 6.08 9.03
C ASN A 51 -21.80 5.78 7.52
N ASN A 52 -21.14 6.63 6.72
CA ASN A 52 -21.03 6.50 5.27
C ASN A 52 -19.56 6.34 4.78
N ALA A 53 -18.59 6.37 5.70
CA ALA A 53 -17.16 6.19 5.43
C ALA A 53 -16.73 4.79 5.91
N TRP A 54 -16.70 3.85 4.99
CA TRP A 54 -16.46 2.43 5.25
C TRP A 54 -15.27 1.97 4.44
N ARG A 55 -14.28 1.44 5.16
CA ARG A 55 -13.06 0.91 4.59
C ARG A 55 -13.07 -0.61 4.66
N MET A 56 -12.67 -1.25 3.58
CA MET A 56 -12.58 -2.70 3.47
C MET A 56 -11.30 -3.10 2.75
N PHE A 57 -10.57 -4.02 3.36
CA PHE A 57 -9.42 -4.71 2.77
C PHE A 57 -9.71 -6.21 2.75
N ASN A 58 -9.75 -6.80 1.57
CA ASN A 58 -9.84 -8.24 1.41
C ASN A 58 -8.55 -8.74 0.79
N ASN A 59 -8.06 -9.86 1.32
CA ASN A 59 -6.96 -10.60 0.75
C ASN A 59 -7.35 -12.09 0.71
N LEU A 60 -7.09 -12.73 -0.42
CA LEU A 60 -7.07 -14.17 -0.57
C LEU A 60 -5.65 -14.58 -0.97
N THR A 61 -4.99 -15.35 -0.11
CA THR A 61 -3.70 -15.97 -0.41
C THR A 61 -3.89 -17.48 -0.59
N ALA A 62 -3.45 -18.03 -1.71
CA ALA A 62 -3.42 -19.45 -1.99
C ALA A 62 -1.98 -19.91 -2.22
N THR A 63 -1.47 -20.85 -1.44
CA THR A 63 -0.16 -21.47 -1.65
C THR A 63 -0.35 -22.93 -2.04
N TRP A 64 0.23 -23.32 -3.16
CA TRP A 64 0.17 -24.67 -3.70
C TRP A 64 1.58 -25.22 -3.94
N ASN A 65 1.95 -26.27 -3.21
CA ASN A 65 3.13 -27.08 -3.47
C ASN A 65 2.78 -28.12 -4.53
N VAL A 66 3.17 -27.87 -5.78
CA VAL A 66 2.87 -28.78 -6.91
C VAL A 66 3.75 -30.02 -6.84
N THR A 67 5.00 -29.82 -6.42
CA THR A 67 5.99 -30.87 -6.17
C THR A 67 6.83 -30.49 -4.96
N GLU A 68 7.75 -31.36 -4.53
CA GLU A 68 8.71 -31.06 -3.46
C GLU A 68 9.63 -29.86 -3.79
N ASN A 69 9.79 -29.54 -5.08
CA ASN A 69 10.69 -28.49 -5.55
C ASN A 69 9.96 -27.28 -6.14
N LEU A 70 8.68 -27.39 -6.49
CA LEU A 70 7.91 -26.32 -7.14
C LEU A 70 6.70 -25.91 -6.30
N SER A 71 6.66 -24.63 -5.95
CA SER A 71 5.51 -24.02 -5.26
C SER A 71 5.03 -22.78 -6.00
N PHE A 72 3.72 -22.58 -5.98
CA PHE A 72 3.05 -21.38 -6.45
C PHE A 72 2.34 -20.71 -5.29
N THR A 73 2.40 -19.38 -5.23
CA THR A 73 1.54 -18.61 -4.32
C THR A 73 0.79 -17.56 -5.11
N SER A 74 -0.53 -17.50 -4.97
CA SER A 74 -1.37 -16.44 -5.53
C SER A 74 -1.85 -15.56 -4.38
N ASP A 75 -1.59 -14.26 -4.45
CA ASP A 75 -2.19 -13.25 -3.56
C ASP A 75 -3.16 -12.42 -4.40
N ILE A 76 -4.42 -12.35 -3.97
CA ILE A 76 -5.46 -11.57 -4.62
C ILE A 76 -6.00 -10.60 -3.58
N SER A 77 -6.01 -9.31 -3.91
CA SER A 77 -6.49 -8.27 -3.00
C SER A 77 -7.55 -7.40 -3.63
N TYR A 78 -8.51 -6.97 -2.81
CA TYR A 78 -9.53 -6.00 -3.16
C TYR A 78 -9.74 -5.03 -2.01
N PHE A 79 -9.48 -3.76 -2.27
CA PHE A 79 -9.56 -2.66 -1.33
C PHE A 79 -10.65 -1.70 -1.76
N ARG A 80 -11.39 -1.19 -0.78
CA ARG A 80 -12.43 -0.19 -0.99
C ARG A 80 -12.38 0.82 0.14
N GLU A 81 -12.46 2.08 -0.25
CA GLU A 81 -12.68 3.23 0.60
C GLU A 81 -13.94 3.97 0.11
N SER A 82 -14.92 4.25 0.96
CA SER A 82 -16.08 5.08 0.60
C SER A 82 -16.00 6.51 1.15
N GLY A 83 -15.16 6.76 2.16
CA GLY A 83 -14.99 8.05 2.84
C GLY A 83 -14.01 9.01 2.19
N TRP A 84 -13.17 8.56 1.25
CA TRP A 84 -12.10 9.40 0.69
C TRP A 84 -12.63 10.68 0.02
N TYR A 85 -12.04 11.80 0.45
CA TYR A 85 -12.31 13.15 -0.06
C TYR A 85 -11.03 13.73 -0.68
N PRO A 86 -11.05 14.21 -1.94
CA PRO A 86 -9.85 14.68 -2.64
C PRO A 86 -9.30 16.02 -2.14
N VAL A 87 -9.98 16.72 -1.23
CA VAL A 87 -9.55 18.00 -0.66
C VAL A 87 -8.82 17.78 0.67
N SER A 88 -7.68 17.09 0.66
CA SER A 88 -6.74 17.07 1.80
C SER A 88 -5.54 17.99 1.59
N VAL A 89 -5.49 18.73 0.47
CA VAL A 89 -4.31 19.52 0.05
C VAL A 89 -3.96 20.65 1.03
N PHE A 90 -4.88 21.05 1.92
CA PHE A 90 -4.63 22.08 2.94
C PHE A 90 -5.05 21.71 4.36
N GLY A 91 -5.47 20.47 4.62
CA GLY A 91 -6.10 20.12 5.90
C GLY A 91 -7.41 20.86 6.20
N SER A 92 -7.80 21.90 5.46
CA SER A 92 -9.03 22.66 5.70
C SER A 92 -10.27 21.88 5.30
N THR A 93 -11.26 21.82 6.19
CA THR A 93 -12.60 21.31 5.87
C THR A 93 -13.29 22.19 4.84
N PHE A 94 -14.15 21.58 4.03
CA PHE A 94 -15.00 22.28 3.07
C PHE A 94 -15.85 23.38 3.72
N ASP A 95 -16.21 23.21 4.99
CA ASP A 95 -16.95 24.20 5.77
C ASP A 95 -16.11 25.44 6.12
N ALA A 96 -14.79 25.31 6.31
CA ALA A 96 -13.90 26.46 6.46
C ALA A 96 -13.74 27.26 5.15
N LEU A 97 -13.82 26.58 4.00
CA LEU A 97 -13.81 27.21 2.67
C LEU A 97 -15.16 27.83 2.29
N ASN A 98 -16.28 27.25 2.74
CA ASN A 98 -17.62 27.82 2.60
C ASN A 98 -17.88 28.99 3.57
N ALA A 99 -17.14 29.07 4.69
CA ALA A 99 -17.19 30.19 5.63
C ALA A 99 -16.38 31.41 5.14
N LEU A 100 -15.55 31.27 4.10
CA LEU A 100 -14.91 32.41 3.45
C LEU A 100 -16.01 33.22 2.73
N PRO A 101 -16.15 34.52 3.03
CA PRO A 101 -17.18 35.32 2.41
C PRO A 101 -17.08 35.24 0.88
N ASN A 102 -18.23 35.07 0.21
CA ASN A 102 -18.40 35.10 -1.26
C ASN A 102 -17.76 36.32 -1.97
N GLY A 103 -17.16 37.26 -1.24
CA GLY A 103 -16.50 38.47 -1.73
C GLY A 103 -15.05 38.29 -2.22
N PHE A 104 -14.41 37.13 -2.04
CA PHE A 104 -13.03 36.90 -2.52
C PHE A 104 -12.93 36.18 -3.88
N GLY A 105 -14.03 36.01 -4.61
CA GLY A 105 -14.02 35.32 -5.91
C GLY A 105 -13.73 33.82 -5.83
N PHE A 106 -13.86 33.24 -4.63
CA PHE A 106 -13.68 31.81 -4.39
C PHE A 106 -14.93 31.05 -4.83
N ASN A 107 -14.81 30.20 -5.85
CA ASN A 107 -15.91 29.39 -6.35
C ASN A 107 -15.86 27.98 -5.72
N ALA A 108 -16.65 27.75 -4.66
CA ALA A 108 -16.76 26.47 -3.96
C ALA A 108 -17.33 25.32 -4.84
N SER A 109 -17.89 25.60 -6.02
CA SER A 109 -18.33 24.56 -6.97
C SER A 109 -17.18 23.91 -7.75
N LEU A 110 -15.98 24.49 -7.72
CA LEU A 110 -14.78 23.91 -8.34
C LEU A 110 -14.16 22.78 -7.51
N PHE A 111 -14.64 22.58 -6.28
CA PHE A 111 -14.12 21.63 -5.32
C PHE A 111 -15.16 20.50 -5.12
N PRO A 112 -14.75 19.21 -5.17
CA PRO A 112 -15.70 18.10 -5.07
C PRO A 112 -16.42 18.09 -3.72
N GLN A 113 -17.73 18.30 -3.69
CA GLN A 113 -18.49 18.50 -2.44
C GLN A 113 -18.84 17.22 -1.67
N HIS A 114 -18.49 16.03 -2.19
CA HIS A 114 -18.86 14.75 -1.60
C HIS A 114 -17.69 13.74 -1.64
N PRO A 115 -17.63 12.78 -0.69
CA PRO A 115 -16.70 11.66 -0.75
C PRO A 115 -16.78 11.00 -2.11
N ARG A 116 -15.63 10.85 -2.78
CA ARG A 116 -15.59 10.20 -4.09
C ARG A 116 -15.37 8.70 -3.93
N GLY A 117 -14.90 8.25 -2.76
CA GLY A 117 -14.44 6.89 -2.51
C GLY A 117 -13.27 6.50 -3.42
N ALA A 118 -12.60 5.41 -3.12
CA ALA A 118 -11.56 4.84 -3.96
C ALA A 118 -11.63 3.31 -3.88
N ASN A 119 -11.16 2.64 -4.92
CA ASN A 119 -11.02 1.19 -4.90
C ASN A 119 -9.71 0.80 -5.59
N ALA A 120 -9.16 -0.30 -5.11
CA ALA A 120 -8.01 -0.92 -5.72
C ALA A 120 -8.14 -2.43 -5.69
N TYR A 121 -7.51 -3.11 -6.63
CA TYR A 121 -7.52 -4.56 -6.69
C TYR A 121 -6.31 -5.06 -7.45
N GLY A 122 -5.93 -6.30 -7.20
CA GLY A 122 -4.86 -6.90 -7.95
C GLY A 122 -4.61 -8.34 -7.61
N ILE A 123 -3.63 -8.88 -8.30
CA ILE A 123 -3.18 -10.25 -8.19
C ILE A 123 -1.66 -10.29 -8.31
N ALA A 124 -1.01 -11.00 -7.40
CA ALA A 124 0.39 -11.36 -7.47
C ALA A 124 0.53 -12.87 -7.53
N GLN A 125 1.22 -13.37 -8.55
CA GLN A 125 1.56 -14.78 -8.69
C GLN A 125 3.04 -14.96 -8.46
N TYR A 126 3.37 -15.75 -7.45
CA TYR A 126 4.71 -16.18 -7.10
C TYR A 126 4.93 -17.60 -7.65
N ALA A 127 6.14 -17.87 -8.12
CA ALA A 127 6.63 -19.20 -8.45
C ALA A 127 8.02 -19.36 -7.82
N THR A 128 8.20 -20.42 -7.04
CA THR A 128 9.50 -20.75 -6.44
C THR A 128 9.91 -22.15 -6.84
N TYR A 129 11.16 -22.30 -7.27
CA TYR A 129 11.72 -23.58 -7.70
C TYR A 129 13.03 -23.88 -6.97
N LYS A 130 13.08 -24.98 -6.23
CA LYS A 130 14.30 -25.52 -5.63
C LYS A 130 15.09 -26.29 -6.68
N ILE A 131 16.28 -25.82 -7.02
CA ILE A 131 17.21 -26.56 -7.89
C ILE A 131 17.92 -27.62 -7.06
N ASP A 132 18.49 -27.20 -5.92
CA ASP A 132 19.15 -28.05 -4.96
C ASP A 132 19.10 -27.43 -3.54
N ASP A 133 19.86 -27.96 -2.60
CA ASP A 133 19.88 -27.46 -1.21
C ASP A 133 20.50 -26.06 -1.07
N SER A 134 21.30 -25.63 -2.04
CA SER A 134 22.00 -24.36 -2.05
C SER A 134 21.37 -23.31 -2.97
N ILE A 135 20.56 -23.71 -3.95
CA ILE A 135 19.99 -22.79 -4.94
C ILE A 135 18.46 -22.92 -5.01
N LYS A 136 17.77 -21.79 -4.84
CA LYS A 136 16.35 -21.64 -5.13
C LYS A 136 16.12 -20.45 -6.06
N LEU A 137 15.29 -20.63 -7.07
CA LEU A 137 14.82 -19.57 -7.95
C LEU A 137 13.47 -19.06 -7.45
N GLY A 138 13.24 -17.76 -7.57
CA GLY A 138 11.96 -17.13 -7.27
C GLY A 138 11.59 -16.13 -8.35
N ALA A 139 10.32 -16.13 -8.75
CA ALA A 139 9.75 -15.11 -9.61
C ALA A 139 8.38 -14.68 -9.08
N ARG A 140 8.03 -13.42 -9.31
CA ARG A 140 6.69 -12.87 -9.08
C ARG A 140 6.26 -12.04 -10.28
N VAL A 141 5.01 -12.20 -10.69
CA VAL A 141 4.32 -11.26 -11.58
C VAL A 141 3.13 -10.70 -10.84
N GLU A 142 2.95 -9.39 -10.89
CA GLU A 142 1.92 -8.68 -10.14
C GLU A 142 1.21 -7.68 -11.04
N PHE A 143 -0.12 -7.70 -11.01
CA PHE A 143 -0.96 -6.66 -11.57
C PHE A 143 -1.74 -6.00 -10.45
N TRP A 144 -1.70 -4.66 -10.39
CA TRP A 144 -2.43 -3.88 -9.41
C TRP A 144 -3.14 -2.71 -10.09
N ARG A 145 -4.43 -2.53 -9.83
CA ARG A 145 -5.21 -1.36 -10.25
C ARG A 145 -5.51 -0.52 -9.04
N ASP A 146 -5.07 0.74 -9.07
CA ASP A 146 -5.57 1.78 -8.18
C ASP A 146 -6.46 2.73 -8.99
N ALA A 147 -7.76 2.74 -8.74
CA ALA A 147 -8.69 3.49 -9.59
C ALA A 147 -8.53 5.01 -9.50
N LYS A 148 -7.90 5.54 -8.45
CA LYS A 148 -7.79 6.99 -8.20
C LYS A 148 -6.41 7.44 -7.69
N ASN A 149 -5.43 6.55 -7.61
CA ASN A 149 -4.15 6.77 -6.96
C ASN A 149 -4.32 7.21 -5.50
N PHE A 150 -5.20 6.49 -4.78
CA PHE A 150 -5.44 6.70 -3.36
C PHE A 150 -4.58 5.78 -2.49
N PHE A 151 -4.37 4.54 -2.93
CA PHE A 151 -3.68 3.51 -2.17
C PHE A 151 -2.16 3.50 -2.44
N ALA A 152 -1.73 3.93 -3.63
CA ALA A 152 -0.32 4.13 -3.95
C ALA A 152 0.09 5.59 -3.67
N ALA A 153 0.85 5.80 -2.59
CA ALA A 153 1.31 7.11 -2.16
C ALA A 153 2.78 7.06 -1.68
N ALA A 154 3.47 8.20 -1.77
CA ALA A 154 4.77 8.41 -1.14
C ALA A 154 4.62 9.31 0.10
N TYR A 155 5.38 8.97 1.14
CA TYR A 155 5.37 9.64 2.45
C TYR A 155 6.77 10.20 2.76
N PRO A 156 7.23 11.26 2.06
CA PRO A 156 8.58 11.80 2.22
C PRO A 156 8.79 12.55 3.56
N GLY A 157 7.72 13.02 4.21
CA GLY A 157 7.81 13.61 5.54
C GLY A 157 7.91 12.56 6.65
N TYR A 158 8.65 12.89 7.72
CA TYR A 158 8.94 11.97 8.83
C TYR A 158 7.70 11.34 9.49
N PHE A 159 6.58 12.05 9.52
CA PHE A 159 5.32 11.58 10.13
C PHE A 159 4.17 11.46 9.14
N ASP A 160 4.42 11.58 7.83
CA ASP A 160 3.33 11.65 6.85
C ASP A 160 2.48 10.39 6.81
N SER A 161 3.09 9.21 6.90
CA SER A 161 2.35 7.94 6.87
C SER A 161 1.43 7.83 8.08
N VAL A 162 1.97 8.04 9.28
CA VAL A 162 1.23 7.99 10.53
C VAL A 162 0.15 9.08 10.56
N ASN A 163 0.47 10.32 10.16
CA ASN A 163 -0.49 11.40 10.11
C ASN A 163 -1.63 11.11 9.12
N SER A 164 -1.30 10.62 7.92
CA SER A 164 -2.29 10.22 6.91
C SER A 164 -3.21 9.11 7.43
N GLU A 165 -2.67 8.10 8.10
CA GLU A 165 -3.44 7.00 8.69
C GLU A 165 -4.31 7.46 9.87
N HIS A 166 -3.86 8.45 10.65
CA HIS A 166 -4.60 9.06 11.74
C HIS A 166 -5.63 10.10 11.29
N GLY A 167 -5.63 10.49 10.01
CA GLY A 167 -6.44 11.59 9.49
C GLY A 167 -5.93 12.98 9.87
N PHE A 168 -4.68 13.11 10.30
CA PHE A 168 -4.01 14.39 10.54
C PHE A 168 -3.40 14.97 9.26
N PRO A 169 -3.14 16.29 9.21
CA PRO A 169 -2.45 16.91 8.08
C PRO A 169 -1.11 16.22 7.77
N ALA A 170 -0.95 15.80 6.52
CA ALA A 170 0.25 15.17 5.98
C ALA A 170 0.61 15.86 4.65
N PRO A 171 1.09 17.13 4.71
CA PRO A 171 1.18 18.01 3.54
C PRO A 171 2.22 17.57 2.50
N SER A 172 3.18 16.73 2.91
CA SER A 172 4.20 16.20 2.01
C SER A 172 3.84 14.84 1.39
N VAL A 173 2.65 14.28 1.67
CA VAL A 173 2.14 13.09 0.97
C VAL A 173 2.02 13.37 -0.52
N ILE A 174 2.60 12.49 -1.32
CA ILE A 174 2.54 12.58 -2.78
C ILE A 174 1.69 11.44 -3.31
N VAL A 175 0.59 11.79 -3.98
CA VAL A 175 -0.23 10.89 -4.79
C VAL A 175 -0.12 11.31 -6.25
N GLN A 176 0.41 10.45 -7.11
CA GLN A 176 0.73 10.83 -8.48
C GLN A 176 0.41 9.73 -9.50
N PRO A 177 -0.25 10.07 -10.62
CA PRO A 177 -1.06 11.28 -10.85
C PRO A 177 -2.34 11.30 -9.98
N GLN A 178 -2.59 12.37 -9.23
CA GLN A 178 -3.76 12.46 -8.35
C GLN A 178 -5.08 12.33 -9.12
N GLY A 179 -5.99 11.47 -8.64
CA GLY A 179 -7.33 11.31 -9.21
C GLY A 179 -7.38 10.63 -10.59
N GLN A 180 -6.22 10.27 -11.14
CA GLN A 180 -6.05 9.51 -12.37
C GLN A 180 -5.76 8.06 -12.00
N GLY A 181 -6.65 7.12 -12.33
CA GLY A 181 -6.42 5.73 -11.96
C GLY A 181 -5.21 5.13 -12.68
N THR A 182 -4.37 4.38 -11.96
CA THR A 182 -3.16 3.75 -12.51
C THR A 182 -3.24 2.24 -12.41
N SER A 183 -2.83 1.58 -13.49
CA SER A 183 -2.64 0.13 -13.54
C SER A 183 -1.15 -0.17 -13.53
N TYR A 184 -0.68 -0.85 -12.51
CA TYR A 184 0.70 -1.24 -12.31
C TYR A 184 0.88 -2.70 -12.72
N LEU A 185 1.96 -2.97 -13.45
CA LEU A 185 2.50 -4.29 -13.67
C LEU A 185 3.87 -4.32 -13.01
N ALA A 186 4.14 -5.35 -12.22
CA ALA A 186 5.47 -5.60 -11.68
C ALA A 186 5.92 -7.02 -12.00
N ILE A 187 7.19 -7.14 -12.36
CA ILE A 187 7.87 -8.42 -12.54
C ILE A 187 9.07 -8.40 -11.60
N THR A 188 9.17 -9.44 -10.79
CA THR A 188 10.28 -9.63 -9.84
C THR A 188 10.91 -10.99 -10.12
N ALA A 189 12.23 -11.05 -10.18
CA ALA A 189 12.97 -12.30 -10.30
C ALA A 189 14.20 -12.26 -9.41
N GLY A 190 14.47 -13.36 -8.73
CA GLY A 190 15.57 -13.46 -7.79
C GLY A 190 16.07 -14.89 -7.61
N VAL A 191 17.21 -14.99 -6.98
CA VAL A 191 17.86 -16.26 -6.64
C VAL A 191 18.17 -16.23 -5.16
N THR A 192 17.91 -17.32 -4.45
CA THR A 192 18.47 -17.56 -3.12
C THR A 192 19.63 -18.51 -3.26
N PHE A 193 20.82 -18.06 -2.87
CA PHE A 193 22.05 -18.83 -2.84
C PHE A 193 22.51 -19.03 -1.39
N SER A 194 22.56 -20.28 -0.96
CA SER A 194 22.87 -20.70 0.42
C SER A 194 24.07 -21.67 0.42
N PRO A 195 25.30 -21.17 0.20
CA PRO A 195 26.49 -22.02 0.18
C PRO A 195 26.73 -22.66 1.55
N LYS A 196 27.12 -23.93 1.55
CA LYS A 196 27.61 -24.60 2.74
C LYS A 196 29.03 -24.11 3.01
N LEU A 197 29.21 -23.36 4.09
CA LEU A 197 30.53 -22.90 4.53
C LEU A 197 31.07 -23.86 5.60
N THR A 198 32.29 -24.33 5.42
CA THR A 198 32.98 -25.22 6.36
C THR A 198 34.23 -24.54 6.90
N GLY A 199 34.62 -24.88 8.14
CA GLY A 199 35.89 -24.43 8.72
C GLY A 199 35.93 -22.99 9.25
N LEU A 200 34.80 -22.28 9.33
CA LEU A 200 34.73 -20.94 9.93
C LEU A 200 34.16 -21.02 11.36
N PRO A 201 34.93 -20.64 12.40
CA PRO A 201 34.41 -20.62 13.76
C PRO A 201 33.30 -19.57 13.92
N TYR A 202 32.24 -19.92 14.65
CA TYR A 202 31.07 -19.08 14.96
C TYR A 202 30.17 -18.68 13.78
N PHE A 203 30.50 -19.08 12.55
CA PHE A 203 29.75 -18.78 11.34
C PHE A 203 29.08 -20.05 10.79
N SER A 204 27.76 -20.10 10.78
CA SER A 204 27.02 -21.32 10.42
C SER A 204 26.53 -21.36 8.97
N GLY A 205 26.69 -20.27 8.21
CA GLY A 205 26.32 -20.23 6.81
C GLY A 205 26.25 -18.81 6.27
N LEU A 206 26.00 -18.70 4.97
CA LEU A 206 25.72 -17.44 4.29
C LEU A 206 24.52 -17.68 3.39
N ILE A 207 23.59 -16.73 3.35
CA ILE A 207 22.47 -16.74 2.40
C ILE A 207 22.51 -15.40 1.67
N LEU A 208 22.61 -15.46 0.35
CA LEU A 208 22.54 -14.31 -0.55
C LEU A 208 21.22 -14.38 -1.32
N ARG A 209 20.48 -13.27 -1.37
CA ARG A 209 19.21 -13.18 -2.11
C ARG A 209 19.19 -11.95 -3.02
N PRO A 210 19.95 -11.94 -4.13
CA PRO A 210 19.79 -10.92 -5.13
C PRO A 210 18.40 -11.02 -5.79
N GLU A 211 17.77 -9.88 -5.97
CA GLU A 211 16.47 -9.74 -6.62
C GLU A 211 16.48 -8.49 -7.52
N PHE A 212 15.85 -8.63 -8.68
CA PHE A 212 15.52 -7.51 -9.55
C PHE A 212 14.00 -7.40 -9.67
N ARG A 213 13.48 -6.19 -9.49
CA ARG A 213 12.09 -5.83 -9.71
C ARG A 213 12.00 -4.74 -10.75
N TRP A 214 11.15 -4.96 -11.75
CA TRP A 214 10.77 -3.96 -12.73
C TRP A 214 9.28 -3.67 -12.60
N GLU A 215 8.92 -2.40 -12.63
CA GLU A 215 7.53 -1.95 -12.56
C GLU A 215 7.20 -1.02 -13.72
N ALA A 216 5.95 -1.11 -14.18
CA ALA A 216 5.42 -0.28 -15.24
C ALA A 216 3.96 0.12 -14.99
N ALA A 217 3.61 1.35 -15.32
CA ALA A 217 2.24 1.75 -15.53
C ALA A 217 1.77 1.27 -16.91
N VAL A 218 0.83 0.34 -16.94
CA VAL A 218 0.29 -0.27 -18.17
C VAL A 218 -0.90 0.49 -18.77
N ASN A 219 -1.14 1.70 -18.27
CA ASN A 219 -2.04 2.70 -18.86
C ASN A 219 -1.30 4.04 -19.06
N ASP A 220 -2.01 5.08 -19.47
CA ASP A 220 -1.44 6.41 -19.80
C ASP A 220 -0.96 7.22 -18.58
N ALA A 221 -1.02 6.65 -17.37
CA ALA A 221 -0.51 7.28 -16.16
C ALA A 221 1.02 7.17 -16.06
N ALA A 222 1.65 8.14 -15.38
CA ALA A 222 3.08 8.16 -15.08
C ALA A 222 3.30 8.37 -13.57
N PRO A 223 3.20 7.30 -12.75
CA PRO A 223 3.18 7.40 -11.30
C PRO A 223 4.58 7.48 -10.66
N PHE A 224 5.64 7.11 -11.39
CA PHE A 224 6.98 6.96 -10.80
C PHE A 224 7.79 8.27 -10.89
N PHE A 225 8.65 8.48 -9.91
CA PHE A 225 9.55 9.65 -9.91
C PHE A 225 10.72 9.44 -10.87
N GLY A 226 11.18 10.54 -11.48
CA GLY A 226 12.33 10.54 -12.36
C GLY A 226 13.05 11.89 -12.35
N PRO A 227 14.35 11.93 -12.69
CA PRO A 227 15.14 13.16 -12.69
C PRO A 227 14.61 14.21 -13.67
N ASN A 228 13.89 13.81 -14.72
CA ASN A 228 13.31 14.68 -15.74
C ASN A 228 11.78 14.73 -15.67
N GLY A 229 11.21 14.46 -14.49
CA GLY A 229 9.77 14.39 -14.28
C GLY A 229 9.22 12.96 -14.23
N PRO A 230 7.88 12.83 -14.27
CA PRO A 230 7.19 11.58 -13.99
C PRO A 230 7.49 10.52 -15.05
N LYS A 231 7.61 9.27 -14.61
CA LYS A 231 7.94 8.12 -15.44
C LYS A 231 6.83 7.08 -15.38
N ARG A 232 6.76 6.30 -16.46
CA ARG A 232 5.87 5.14 -16.59
C ARG A 232 6.53 3.84 -16.16
N THR A 233 7.83 3.84 -15.87
CA THR A 233 8.56 2.66 -15.43
C THR A 233 9.58 3.00 -14.35
N GLN A 234 9.87 2.02 -13.49
CA GLN A 234 10.98 2.04 -12.54
C GLN A 234 11.58 0.65 -12.39
N GLY A 235 12.80 0.58 -11.87
CA GLY A 235 13.48 -0.67 -11.57
C GLY A 235 14.22 -0.59 -10.25
N LEU A 236 14.24 -1.70 -9.53
CA LEU A 236 14.94 -1.86 -8.28
C LEU A 236 15.81 -3.12 -8.37
N PHE A 237 17.07 -2.99 -7.96
CA PHE A 237 17.90 -4.13 -7.61
C PHE A 237 18.08 -4.12 -6.10
N SER A 238 17.81 -5.24 -5.46
CA SER A 238 17.98 -5.45 -4.02
C SER A 238 18.79 -6.72 -3.78
N MET A 239 19.47 -6.78 -2.64
CA MET A 239 20.18 -7.99 -2.21
C MET A 239 20.13 -8.08 -0.70
N ASP A 240 19.58 -9.18 -0.21
CA ASP A 240 19.73 -9.54 1.20
C ASP A 240 20.97 -10.38 1.40
N VAL A 241 21.70 -10.07 2.47
CA VAL A 241 22.82 -10.89 2.96
C VAL A 241 22.48 -11.32 4.38
N ILE A 242 22.24 -12.62 4.55
CA ILE A 242 21.95 -13.20 5.86
C ILE A 242 23.14 -14.05 6.27
N ALA A 243 23.75 -13.67 7.37
CA ALA A 243 24.96 -14.27 7.91
C ALA A 243 24.66 -14.83 9.31
N PRO A 244 24.10 -16.04 9.43
CA PRO A 244 23.83 -16.65 10.72
C PRO A 244 25.12 -16.92 11.49
N PHE A 245 25.16 -16.44 12.73
CA PHE A 245 26.24 -16.67 13.68
C PHE A 245 25.72 -17.36 14.93
N ALA A 246 26.56 -18.18 15.54
CA ALA A 246 26.29 -18.81 16.83
C ALA A 246 27.28 -18.25 17.84
N ILE A 247 26.78 -17.54 18.84
CA ILE A 247 27.56 -17.13 20.02
C ILE A 247 27.45 -18.28 21.01
N ARG A 248 28.58 -18.81 21.45
CA ARG A 248 28.65 -19.78 22.55
C ARG A 248 28.82 -19.05 23.87
#